data_AF-A0A7X5U510-F1
#
_entry.id   AF-A0A7X5U510-F1
#
_cell.length_a   1.000
_cell.length_b   1.000
_cell.length_c   1.000
_cell.angle_alpha   90.00
_cell.angle_beta   90.00
_cell.angle_gamma   90.00
#
_symmetry.space_group_name_H-M   'P 1'
#
loop_
_entity.id
_entity.type
_entity.pdbx_description
1 polymer ?
#
loop_
_entity_poly.entity_id
_entity_poly.type
_entity_poly.pdbx_seq_one_letter_code
_entity_poly.pdbx_strand_id
1 'polypeptide(L)'
;MARHRKSVSPYLRGGIAGAAIIGSGYLLAATNAAVAQAEPESAASVCVPGASGCPGGAGEQATVAIAGPHLVLIGNGTASHPNGGLLFGNGYSPDPATCGTQCNGGSGGWFAGNGGNGANSGRGGNAGLFGNGGRGGDGTSMGINAGNGGRGGLLAGSGGDGGTGALGGGRGGDGGHGGLFGGGGGNGGIGGTGSIGSNGGDGGAGGDAGLFGSTGGNGGDAGRGINSNGGAGGAGGNGGLVHSGGHGGAGGNGGANGAGGQGGGGGNAGAVAGDGGRGGAGGNAGSGQGLNGGQGGAGGDAGTRGNGGAGGQGGFGGSSTTVHGGLGGNGGNGGRGGLAGGAGGSGGAGGGVTAGIGGGGGNGGHAGAGGVTGGTGGSGGKGGSSTSGPGGGGGFGGNGGSGAHRPGETGRTPNPPNGGAGGDGGAGGAGGGRRP
;
A
#
# COMPACT_ATOMS: atom_id res chain seq x y z
N MET A 1 -3.09 62.48 -0.09
CA MET A 1 -2.00 62.77 -1.02
C MET A 1 -1.57 61.47 -1.69
N ALA A 2 -1.91 61.32 -2.96
CA ALA A 2 -1.50 60.18 -3.79
C ALA A 2 -0.05 60.35 -4.25
N ARG A 3 0.73 59.26 -4.26
CA ARG A 3 1.84 59.10 -5.21
C ARG A 3 1.85 57.69 -5.76
N HIS A 4 1.48 57.64 -7.04
CA HIS A 4 1.67 56.58 -8.02
C HIS A 4 3.13 56.11 -8.13
N ARG A 5 3.28 54.82 -8.46
CA ARG A 5 4.15 54.20 -9.50
C ARG A 5 4.18 52.69 -9.20
N LYS A 6 4.10 51.74 -10.14
CA LYS A 6 3.81 51.67 -11.58
C LYS A 6 3.49 50.19 -11.83
N SER A 7 2.48 49.92 -12.66
CA SER A 7 2.12 48.60 -13.17
C SER A 7 3.20 48.06 -14.11
N VAL A 8 3.57 46.78 -13.98
CA VAL A 8 4.15 45.97 -15.06
C VAL A 8 3.60 44.53 -14.96
N SER A 9 2.77 44.18 -15.93
CA SER A 9 2.56 42.84 -16.50
C SER A 9 2.60 43.07 -18.03
N PRO A 10 2.77 42.09 -18.96
CA PRO A 10 2.56 40.64 -18.84
C PRO A 10 3.55 39.78 -19.69
N TYR A 11 3.20 38.49 -19.89
CA TYR A 11 3.67 37.53 -20.91
C TYR A 11 4.82 36.58 -20.56
N LEU A 12 4.49 35.32 -20.30
CA LEU A 12 5.26 34.20 -20.85
C LEU A 12 4.31 33.31 -21.67
N ARG A 13 4.48 33.38 -23.00
CA ARG A 13 3.89 32.50 -24.01
C ARG A 13 4.88 31.36 -24.29
N GLY A 14 4.33 30.17 -24.55
CA GLY A 14 4.78 29.28 -25.63
C GLY A 14 5.89 28.27 -25.32
N GLY A 15 5.60 26.99 -25.62
CA GLY A 15 6.61 25.93 -25.64
C GLY A 15 6.04 24.51 -25.72
N ILE A 16 5.09 24.26 -26.63
CA ILE A 16 4.69 22.89 -27.02
C ILE A 16 5.73 22.43 -28.04
N ALA A 17 6.54 21.42 -27.73
CA ALA A 17 7.41 20.78 -28.71
C ALA A 17 6.76 19.46 -29.14
N GLY A 18 6.18 19.48 -30.34
CA GLY A 18 5.73 18.29 -31.06
C GLY A 18 6.77 17.80 -32.06
N ALA A 19 6.73 16.48 -32.27
CA ALA A 19 7.11 15.68 -33.45
C ALA A 19 8.53 15.78 -34.04
N ALA A 20 9.20 14.63 -34.10
CA ALA A 20 10.07 14.26 -35.20
C ALA A 20 9.61 12.91 -35.77
N ILE A 21 8.89 12.95 -36.88
CA ILE A 21 8.67 11.83 -37.81
C ILE A 21 9.85 11.88 -38.78
N ILE A 22 10.68 10.83 -38.82
CA ILE A 22 11.59 10.58 -39.94
C ILE A 22 11.06 9.35 -40.63
N GLY A 23 10.31 9.59 -41.71
CA GLY A 23 10.07 8.62 -42.75
C GLY A 23 11.24 8.61 -43.72
N SER A 24 11.74 7.41 -44.02
CA SER A 24 12.60 7.17 -45.17
C SER A 24 11.98 5.99 -45.92
N GLY A 25 11.14 6.32 -46.91
CA GLY A 25 10.73 5.35 -47.90
C GLY A 25 11.88 5.06 -48.85
N TYR A 26 12.09 3.78 -49.16
CA TYR A 26 12.66 3.36 -50.43
C TYR A 26 11.77 2.28 -51.02
N LEU A 27 11.08 2.67 -52.09
CA LEU A 27 10.47 1.79 -53.07
C LEU A 27 11.58 1.07 -53.85
N LEU A 28 11.51 -0.25 -53.95
CA LEU A 28 11.97 -0.96 -55.13
C LEU A 28 10.98 -2.08 -55.45
N ALA A 29 10.23 -1.87 -56.52
CA ALA A 29 9.39 -2.87 -57.15
C ALA A 29 10.29 -3.83 -57.95
N ALA A 30 10.07 -5.13 -57.78
CA ALA A 30 10.40 -6.12 -58.79
C ALA A 30 9.30 -7.18 -58.76
N THR A 31 8.41 -7.06 -59.73
CA THR A 31 7.53 -8.12 -60.23
C THR A 31 8.36 -9.36 -60.56
N ASN A 32 7.87 -10.54 -60.22
CA ASN A 32 7.95 -11.73 -61.07
C ASN A 32 6.91 -12.76 -60.59
N ALA A 33 5.84 -12.88 -61.36
CA ALA A 33 4.93 -14.00 -61.30
C ALA A 33 5.58 -15.18 -62.04
N ALA A 34 5.68 -16.35 -61.40
CA ALA A 34 5.92 -17.62 -62.06
C ALA A 34 5.06 -18.71 -61.40
N VAL A 35 4.05 -19.10 -62.18
CA VAL A 35 3.29 -20.36 -62.25
C VAL A 35 3.77 -21.57 -61.41
N ALA A 36 2.78 -22.13 -60.68
CA ALA A 36 2.41 -23.53 -60.44
C ALA A 36 3.45 -24.66 -60.54
N GLN A 37 3.44 -25.55 -59.53
CA GLN A 37 3.41 -27.02 -59.73
C GLN A 37 3.04 -27.75 -58.42
N ALA A 38 2.09 -28.68 -58.53
CA ALA A 38 1.61 -29.58 -57.47
C ALA A 38 2.47 -30.85 -57.38
N GLU A 39 2.71 -31.28 -56.12
CA GLU A 39 3.08 -32.59 -55.52
C GLU A 39 4.06 -33.57 -56.20
N PRO A 40 4.79 -34.38 -55.39
CA PRO A 40 4.23 -35.66 -54.97
C PRO A 40 4.32 -35.92 -53.45
N GLU A 41 3.29 -36.59 -52.91
CA GLU A 41 3.35 -37.35 -51.66
C GLU A 41 4.55 -38.32 -51.67
N SER A 42 5.33 -38.32 -50.59
CA SER A 42 6.29 -39.40 -50.33
C SER A 42 5.94 -40.06 -49.00
N ALA A 43 5.54 -41.33 -49.15
CA ALA A 43 5.37 -42.40 -48.17
C ALA A 43 5.69 -42.07 -46.70
N ALA A 44 4.66 -42.12 -45.86
CA ALA A 44 4.79 -42.19 -44.41
C ALA A 44 5.61 -43.42 -44.00
N SER A 45 6.76 -43.20 -43.36
CA SER A 45 7.49 -44.23 -42.62
C SER A 45 6.74 -44.52 -41.31
N VAL A 46 6.11 -45.69 -41.23
CA VAL A 46 5.47 -46.20 -40.02
C VAL A 46 6.55 -46.47 -38.98
N CYS A 47 6.51 -45.76 -37.85
CA CYS A 47 7.42 -45.97 -36.72
C CYS A 47 6.81 -47.00 -35.74
N VAL A 48 7.53 -48.10 -35.51
CA VAL A 48 7.12 -49.18 -34.57
C VAL A 48 7.55 -48.77 -33.14
N PRO A 49 6.69 -48.94 -32.11
CA PRO A 49 7.04 -48.55 -30.74
C PRO A 49 8.24 -49.36 -30.22
N GLY A 50 9.33 -48.68 -29.85
CA GLY A 50 10.53 -49.29 -29.25
C GLY A 50 11.86 -48.98 -29.94
N ALA A 51 11.87 -48.29 -31.08
CA ALA A 51 13.11 -47.83 -31.72
C ALA A 51 13.49 -46.40 -31.26
N SER A 52 14.77 -46.20 -30.95
CA SER A 52 15.34 -44.92 -30.53
C SER A 52 15.23 -43.88 -31.66
N GLY A 53 14.36 -42.88 -31.49
CA GLY A 53 14.27 -41.74 -32.42
C GLY A 53 12.88 -41.27 -32.83
N CYS A 54 11.78 -41.83 -32.31
CA CYS A 54 10.42 -41.33 -32.60
C CYS A 54 9.84 -40.53 -31.42
N PRO A 55 9.45 -39.25 -31.61
CA PRO A 55 8.92 -38.41 -30.53
C PRO A 55 7.53 -38.89 -30.10
N GLY A 56 7.38 -39.16 -28.80
CA GLY A 56 6.10 -39.48 -28.17
C GLY A 56 5.19 -38.26 -28.17
N GLY A 57 4.00 -38.42 -28.73
CA GLY A 57 3.05 -37.32 -28.93
C GLY A 57 2.48 -36.73 -27.64
N ALA A 58 2.50 -35.40 -27.59
CA ALA A 58 1.45 -34.57 -27.00
C ALA A 58 1.34 -33.34 -27.91
N GLY A 59 0.12 -33.01 -28.36
CA GLY A 59 -0.14 -32.07 -29.47
C GLY A 59 0.65 -30.76 -29.39
N GLU A 60 1.65 -30.64 -30.27
CA GLU A 60 2.37 -29.40 -30.52
C GLU A 60 1.50 -28.49 -31.38
N GLN A 61 1.14 -27.32 -30.82
CA GLN A 61 0.66 -26.22 -31.64
C GLN A 61 1.76 -25.85 -32.64
N ALA A 62 1.39 -25.73 -33.91
CA ALA A 62 2.30 -25.40 -34.99
C ALA A 62 3.07 -24.12 -34.68
N THR A 63 4.33 -24.26 -34.28
CA THR A 63 5.28 -23.16 -34.25
C THR A 63 5.90 -23.06 -35.64
N VAL A 64 5.57 -21.98 -36.37
CA VAL A 64 6.33 -21.62 -37.56
C VAL A 64 7.68 -21.08 -37.08
N ALA A 65 8.70 -21.94 -37.13
CA ALA A 65 10.07 -21.57 -36.79
C ALA A 65 10.65 -20.71 -37.92
N ILE A 66 10.59 -19.38 -37.75
CA ILE A 66 11.37 -18.45 -38.56
C ILE A 66 12.76 -18.37 -37.93
N ALA A 67 13.80 -18.71 -38.69
CA ALA A 67 15.20 -18.59 -38.27
C ALA A 67 15.57 -17.09 -38.18
N GLY A 68 15.62 -16.61 -36.94
CA GLY A 68 15.86 -15.23 -36.48
C GLY A 68 15.61 -15.21 -34.96
N PRO A 69 15.84 -14.11 -34.21
CA PRO A 69 15.50 -14.09 -32.79
C PRO A 69 14.01 -14.44 -32.67
N HIS A 70 13.72 -15.60 -32.07
CA HIS A 70 12.40 -16.22 -32.12
C HIS A 70 11.37 -15.33 -31.42
N LEU A 71 10.69 -14.49 -32.19
CA LEU A 71 9.64 -13.62 -31.69
C LEU A 71 8.38 -14.46 -31.48
N VAL A 72 8.21 -14.99 -30.27
CA VAL A 72 6.99 -15.71 -29.89
C VAL A 72 5.87 -14.68 -29.81
N LEU A 73 4.96 -14.68 -30.79
CA LEU A 73 3.81 -13.78 -30.80
C LEU A 73 2.72 -14.23 -29.81
N ILE A 74 2.56 -15.55 -29.65
CA ILE A 74 1.56 -16.18 -28.79
C ILE A 74 2.25 -17.31 -28.02
N GLY A 75 2.16 -17.28 -26.70
CA GLY A 75 2.69 -18.35 -25.85
C GLY A 75 2.89 -17.90 -24.41
N ASN A 76 2.77 -18.83 -23.46
CA ASN A 76 3.11 -18.51 -22.07
C ASN A 76 4.63 -18.48 -21.87
N GLY A 77 5.07 -17.70 -20.89
CA GLY A 77 6.46 -17.72 -20.44
C GLY A 77 6.86 -19.09 -19.89
N THR A 78 8.16 -19.37 -19.95
CA THR A 78 8.81 -20.58 -19.44
C THR A 78 9.99 -20.21 -18.54
N ALA A 79 10.60 -21.17 -17.87
CA ALA A 79 11.78 -20.92 -17.03
C ALA A 79 12.93 -20.23 -17.81
N SER A 80 13.15 -20.61 -19.07
CA SER A 80 14.22 -20.03 -19.91
C SER A 80 13.84 -18.70 -20.56
N HIS A 81 12.53 -18.48 -20.77
CA HIS A 81 11.98 -17.25 -21.36
C HIS A 81 10.77 -16.83 -20.52
N PRO A 82 10.96 -16.12 -19.40
CA PRO A 82 9.90 -15.93 -18.40
C PRO A 82 8.74 -15.09 -18.90
N ASN A 83 8.94 -14.23 -19.90
CA ASN A 83 7.87 -13.39 -20.42
C ASN A 83 6.96 -14.17 -21.37
N GLY A 84 5.66 -13.88 -21.32
CA GLY A 84 4.70 -14.34 -22.32
C GLY A 84 5.03 -13.79 -23.71
N GLY A 85 4.41 -14.38 -24.72
CA GLY A 85 4.53 -13.98 -26.11
C GLY A 85 4.12 -12.53 -26.32
N LEU A 86 4.67 -11.89 -27.35
CA LEU A 86 4.53 -10.45 -27.58
C LEU A 86 3.06 -10.00 -27.58
N LEU A 87 2.14 -10.75 -28.18
CA LEU A 87 0.73 -10.39 -28.23
C LEU A 87 -0.05 -11.05 -27.09
N PHE A 88 0.01 -12.37 -27.00
CA PHE A 88 -0.78 -13.14 -26.06
C PHE A 88 0.09 -14.09 -25.23
N GLY A 89 -0.18 -14.15 -23.93
CA GLY A 89 0.41 -15.16 -23.06
C GLY A 89 0.63 -14.68 -21.64
N ASN A 90 0.55 -15.60 -20.69
CA ASN A 90 0.86 -15.30 -19.30
C ASN A 90 2.37 -15.34 -19.08
N GLY A 91 2.84 -14.50 -18.17
CA GLY A 91 4.20 -14.59 -17.65
C GLY A 91 4.39 -15.86 -16.83
N TYR A 92 5.62 -16.39 -16.86
CA TYR A 92 6.02 -17.55 -16.07
C TYR A 92 6.02 -17.24 -14.58
N SER A 93 5.47 -18.16 -13.78
CA SER A 93 5.61 -18.14 -12.33
C SER A 93 6.68 -19.16 -11.94
N PRO A 94 7.84 -18.74 -11.40
CA PRO A 94 8.88 -19.66 -11.00
C PRO A 94 8.46 -20.47 -9.78
N ASP A 95 8.83 -21.75 -9.78
CA ASP A 95 8.64 -22.63 -8.64
C ASP A 95 9.64 -22.26 -7.52
N PRO A 96 9.18 -21.87 -6.32
CA PRO A 96 10.03 -21.48 -5.20
C PRO A 96 11.02 -22.56 -4.77
N ALA A 97 10.76 -23.84 -5.04
CA ALA A 97 11.67 -24.94 -4.67
C ALA A 97 12.89 -25.06 -5.59
N THR A 98 12.79 -24.60 -6.84
CA THR A 98 13.78 -24.87 -7.89
C THR A 98 14.42 -23.61 -8.48
N CYS A 99 13.81 -22.44 -8.31
CA CYS A 99 14.22 -21.22 -9.00
C CYS A 99 15.41 -20.47 -8.36
N GLY A 100 15.88 -20.89 -7.17
CA GLY A 100 16.98 -20.25 -6.46
C GLY A 100 16.53 -19.20 -5.46
N THR A 101 17.35 -18.17 -5.23
CA THR A 101 17.22 -17.29 -4.06
C THR A 101 16.36 -16.04 -4.30
N GLN A 102 16.22 -15.61 -5.55
CA GLN A 102 15.32 -14.52 -5.96
C GLN A 102 14.78 -14.70 -7.37
N CYS A 103 13.47 -14.90 -7.49
CA CYS A 103 12.88 -15.34 -8.74
C CYS A 103 11.73 -14.44 -9.14
N ASN A 104 11.98 -13.56 -10.10
CA ASN A 104 10.94 -12.67 -10.60
C ASN A 104 9.94 -13.46 -11.46
N GLY A 105 8.66 -13.15 -11.28
CA GLY A 105 7.63 -13.54 -12.21
C GLY A 105 7.81 -12.85 -13.55
N GLY A 106 7.58 -13.58 -14.63
CA GLY A 106 7.65 -13.03 -15.97
C GLY A 106 6.51 -12.07 -16.28
N SER A 107 6.72 -11.18 -17.24
CA SER A 107 5.65 -10.28 -17.70
C SER A 107 4.68 -11.02 -18.62
N GLY A 108 3.40 -10.65 -18.56
CA GLY A 108 2.40 -11.08 -19.55
C GLY A 108 2.66 -10.47 -20.93
N GLY A 109 2.02 -11.04 -21.95
CA GLY A 109 2.05 -10.53 -23.31
C GLY A 109 1.47 -9.13 -23.42
N TRP A 110 1.95 -8.34 -24.38
CA TRP A 110 1.63 -6.91 -24.49
C TRP A 110 0.14 -6.65 -24.72
N PHE A 111 -0.56 -7.48 -25.52
CA PHE A 111 -1.99 -7.30 -25.76
C PHE A 111 -2.82 -7.94 -24.64
N ALA A 112 -2.62 -9.22 -24.34
CA ALA A 112 -3.32 -9.85 -23.22
C ALA A 112 -2.46 -10.93 -22.55
N GLY A 113 -2.38 -10.83 -21.23
CA GLY A 113 -1.58 -11.75 -20.45
C GLY A 113 -1.47 -11.31 -19.00
N ASN A 114 -1.64 -12.26 -18.09
CA ASN A 114 -1.34 -12.02 -16.67
C ASN A 114 0.17 -12.01 -16.45
N GLY A 115 0.62 -11.21 -15.50
CA GLY A 115 1.97 -11.34 -14.98
C GLY A 115 2.12 -12.63 -14.16
N GLY A 116 3.29 -13.26 -14.22
CA GLY A 116 3.61 -14.40 -13.37
C GLY A 116 3.86 -13.97 -11.93
N ASN A 117 3.60 -14.83 -10.96
CA ASN A 117 3.97 -14.57 -9.57
C ASN A 117 5.49 -14.59 -9.42
N GLY A 118 6.03 -13.78 -8.52
CA GLY A 118 7.40 -13.93 -8.05
C GLY A 118 7.51 -15.00 -6.97
N ALA A 119 8.72 -15.50 -6.75
CA ALA A 119 9.06 -16.43 -5.69
C ALA A 119 10.36 -15.99 -5.00
N ASN A 120 10.51 -16.38 -3.73
CA ASN A 120 11.69 -16.11 -2.90
C ASN A 120 12.15 -14.65 -3.00
N SER A 121 11.37 -13.68 -2.51
CA SER A 121 11.69 -12.24 -2.58
C SER A 121 11.66 -11.63 -3.99
N GLY A 122 11.38 -12.43 -5.03
CA GLY A 122 11.28 -11.97 -6.39
C GLY A 122 9.99 -11.19 -6.63
N ARG A 123 10.03 -10.21 -7.54
CA ARG A 123 8.86 -9.38 -7.87
C ARG A 123 7.85 -10.19 -8.69
N GLY A 124 6.57 -9.86 -8.52
CA GLY A 124 5.54 -10.28 -9.47
C GLY A 124 5.72 -9.59 -10.82
N GLY A 125 5.39 -10.30 -11.89
CA GLY A 125 5.42 -9.79 -13.24
C GLY A 125 4.25 -8.86 -13.53
N ASN A 126 4.43 -7.93 -14.46
CA ASN A 126 3.36 -7.04 -14.90
C ASN A 126 2.49 -7.73 -15.96
N ALA A 127 1.21 -7.38 -16.01
CA ALA A 127 0.36 -7.65 -17.17
C ALA A 127 0.62 -6.65 -18.32
N GLY A 128 0.11 -6.98 -19.51
CA GLY A 128 0.15 -6.12 -20.69
C GLY A 128 -0.97 -5.09 -20.72
N LEU A 129 -1.72 -5.02 -21.83
CA LEU A 129 -2.88 -4.13 -21.97
C LEU A 129 -4.07 -4.64 -21.15
N PHE A 130 -4.27 -5.95 -21.15
CA PHE A 130 -5.26 -6.67 -20.34
C PHE A 130 -4.61 -7.79 -19.53
N GLY A 131 -5.05 -7.97 -18.29
CA GLY A 131 -4.61 -9.06 -17.41
C GLY A 131 -4.25 -8.58 -16.01
N ASN A 132 -4.09 -9.49 -15.07
CA ASN A 132 -3.74 -9.15 -13.69
C ASN A 132 -2.23 -9.21 -13.48
N GLY A 133 -1.71 -8.34 -12.62
CA GLY A 133 -0.32 -8.42 -12.17
C GLY A 133 -0.09 -9.64 -11.29
N GLY A 134 1.10 -10.20 -11.32
CA GLY A 134 1.48 -11.31 -10.48
C GLY A 134 1.76 -10.89 -9.04
N ARG A 135 1.54 -11.77 -8.08
CA ARG A 135 1.92 -11.55 -6.67
C ARG A 135 3.44 -11.52 -6.52
N GLY A 136 3.95 -10.67 -5.62
CA GLY A 136 5.36 -10.69 -5.21
C GLY A 136 5.69 -11.87 -4.31
N GLY A 137 6.90 -12.42 -4.46
CA GLY A 137 7.39 -13.54 -3.67
C GLY A 137 7.68 -13.14 -2.23
N ASP A 138 7.35 -14.02 -1.29
CA ASP A 138 7.63 -13.81 0.13
C ASP A 138 9.15 -13.84 0.38
N GLY A 139 9.60 -13.08 1.38
CA GLY A 139 11.00 -13.03 1.79
C GLY A 139 11.50 -14.37 2.31
N THR A 140 12.81 -14.61 2.18
CA THR A 140 13.48 -15.82 2.68
C THR A 140 14.71 -15.48 3.52
N SER A 141 15.37 -16.48 4.11
CA SER A 141 16.63 -16.27 4.83
C SER A 141 17.77 -15.73 3.96
N MET A 142 17.71 -15.94 2.63
CA MET A 142 18.70 -15.45 1.67
C MET A 142 18.35 -14.07 1.10
N GLY A 143 17.12 -13.61 1.33
CA GLY A 143 16.63 -12.29 0.95
C GLY A 143 15.44 -11.93 1.83
N ILE A 144 15.67 -11.24 2.94
CA ILE A 144 14.61 -11.08 3.94
C ILE A 144 13.45 -10.19 3.45
N ASN A 145 13.71 -9.24 2.55
CA ASN A 145 12.66 -8.41 1.98
C ASN A 145 11.84 -9.21 0.98
N ALA A 146 10.54 -8.98 0.97
CA ALA A 146 9.66 -9.55 -0.02
C ALA A 146 9.72 -8.79 -1.36
N GLY A 147 9.22 -9.45 -2.40
CA GLY A 147 9.02 -8.86 -3.71
C GLY A 147 7.72 -8.06 -3.77
N ASN A 148 7.73 -7.01 -4.57
CA ASN A 148 6.53 -6.24 -4.87
C ASN A 148 5.61 -7.01 -5.82
N GLY A 149 4.32 -6.77 -5.73
CA GLY A 149 3.34 -7.20 -6.71
C GLY A 149 3.52 -6.49 -8.04
N GLY A 150 3.19 -7.19 -9.12
CA GLY A 150 3.19 -6.65 -10.47
C GLY A 150 1.97 -5.79 -10.75
N ARG A 151 2.08 -4.90 -11.74
CA ARG A 151 0.96 -4.06 -12.17
C ARG A 151 -0.06 -4.87 -12.96
N GLY A 152 -1.34 -4.57 -12.74
CA GLY A 152 -2.42 -4.99 -13.61
C GLY A 152 -2.30 -4.37 -14.99
N GLY A 153 -3.10 -4.89 -15.92
CA GLY A 153 -3.06 -4.50 -17.32
C GLY A 153 -3.44 -3.04 -17.48
N LEU A 154 -2.79 -2.33 -18.41
CA LEU A 154 -2.93 -0.89 -18.55
C LEU A 154 -4.39 -0.44 -18.71
N LEU A 155 -5.20 -1.19 -19.47
CA LEU A 155 -6.62 -0.91 -19.65
C LEU A 155 -7.47 -1.61 -18.60
N ALA A 156 -7.22 -2.89 -18.34
CA ALA A 156 -7.96 -3.60 -17.31
C ALA A 156 -7.15 -4.74 -16.67
N GLY A 157 -7.29 -4.83 -15.36
CA GLY A 157 -6.78 -5.91 -14.52
C GLY A 157 -6.33 -5.40 -13.16
N SER A 158 -6.38 -6.27 -12.16
CA SER A 158 -5.93 -5.92 -10.81
C SER A 158 -4.40 -5.92 -10.73
N GLY A 159 -3.87 -5.06 -9.85
CA GLY A 159 -2.50 -5.22 -9.38
C GLY A 159 -2.34 -6.52 -8.59
N GLY A 160 -1.14 -7.08 -8.61
CA GLY A 160 -0.79 -8.22 -7.76
C GLY A 160 -0.46 -7.77 -6.34
N ASP A 161 -0.70 -8.62 -5.36
CA ASP A 161 -0.31 -8.34 -3.97
C ASP A 161 1.22 -8.36 -3.81
N GLY A 162 1.75 -7.62 -2.85
CA GLY A 162 3.13 -7.76 -2.40
C GLY A 162 3.34 -9.03 -1.56
N GLY A 163 4.58 -9.52 -1.52
CA GLY A 163 4.95 -10.66 -0.67
C GLY A 163 5.14 -10.28 0.79
N THR A 164 5.09 -11.26 1.68
CA THR A 164 5.36 -11.09 3.12
C THR A 164 6.85 -11.10 3.40
N GLY A 165 7.37 -10.13 4.15
CA GLY A 165 8.77 -10.08 4.55
C GLY A 165 9.15 -11.22 5.51
N ALA A 166 10.39 -11.69 5.42
CA ALA A 166 10.90 -12.79 6.23
C ALA A 166 11.24 -12.37 7.66
N LEU A 167 11.45 -13.37 8.52
CA LEU A 167 12.12 -13.17 9.80
C LEU A 167 13.47 -12.47 9.60
N GLY A 168 13.86 -11.66 10.60
CA GLY A 168 15.03 -10.79 10.50
C GLY A 168 14.68 -9.35 10.13
N GLY A 169 13.40 -8.98 10.16
CA GLY A 169 12.96 -7.61 9.87
C GLY A 169 12.79 -7.33 8.38
N GLY A 170 12.47 -8.36 7.59
CA GLY A 170 12.23 -8.20 6.16
C GLY A 170 11.04 -7.29 5.89
N ARG A 171 11.19 -6.32 4.99
CA ARG A 171 10.08 -5.46 4.56
C ARG A 171 9.07 -6.26 3.72
N GLY A 172 7.78 -6.02 3.94
CA GLY A 172 6.71 -6.50 3.08
C GLY A 172 6.73 -5.79 1.72
N GLY A 173 6.43 -6.55 0.65
CA GLY A 173 6.43 -6.02 -0.71
C GLY A 173 5.27 -5.06 -0.92
N ASP A 174 5.46 -4.03 -1.75
CA ASP A 174 4.35 -3.15 -2.12
C ASP A 174 3.40 -3.88 -3.09
N GLY A 175 2.10 -3.59 -2.99
CA GLY A 175 1.11 -4.05 -3.94
C GLY A 175 1.21 -3.34 -5.29
N GLY A 176 0.84 -4.02 -6.36
CA GLY A 176 0.81 -3.46 -7.70
C GLY A 176 -0.40 -2.57 -7.95
N HIS A 177 -0.28 -1.65 -8.90
CA HIS A 177 -1.41 -0.80 -9.31
C HIS A 177 -2.37 -1.56 -10.24
N GLY A 178 -3.66 -1.23 -10.17
CA GLY A 178 -4.70 -1.72 -11.10
C GLY A 178 -4.77 -0.93 -12.42
N GLY A 179 -5.51 -1.48 -13.38
CA GLY A 179 -5.71 -0.94 -14.73
C GLY A 179 -6.70 0.23 -14.81
N LEU A 180 -6.55 1.07 -15.84
CA LEU A 180 -7.28 2.33 -15.99
C LEU A 180 -8.81 2.19 -15.95
N PHE A 181 -9.36 1.15 -16.59
CA PHE A 181 -10.80 0.93 -16.75
C PHE A 181 -11.34 -0.23 -15.91
N GLY A 182 -10.50 -0.93 -15.16
CA GLY A 182 -10.92 -2.07 -14.37
C GLY A 182 -9.80 -2.68 -13.54
N GLY A 183 -10.15 -3.19 -12.36
CA GLY A 183 -9.21 -3.79 -11.40
C GLY A 183 -8.93 -2.90 -10.20
N GLY A 184 -8.74 -3.53 -9.03
CA GLY A 184 -8.26 -2.87 -7.82
C GLY A 184 -6.73 -2.83 -7.77
N GLY A 185 -6.20 -2.03 -6.86
CA GLY A 185 -4.79 -2.17 -6.49
C GLY A 185 -4.56 -3.43 -5.65
N GLY A 186 -3.38 -4.03 -5.77
CA GLY A 186 -2.96 -5.14 -4.93
C GLY A 186 -2.66 -4.68 -3.52
N ASN A 187 -2.81 -5.56 -2.54
CA ASN A 187 -2.46 -5.26 -1.16
C ASN A 187 -0.94 -5.24 -0.97
N GLY A 188 -0.48 -4.42 -0.04
CA GLY A 188 0.88 -4.50 0.47
C GLY A 188 1.06 -5.74 1.33
N GLY A 189 2.26 -6.33 1.27
CA GLY A 189 2.62 -7.47 2.07
C GLY A 189 2.99 -7.10 3.50
N ILE A 190 2.88 -8.07 4.41
CA ILE A 190 3.18 -7.87 5.82
C ILE A 190 4.70 -7.79 6.03
N GLY A 191 5.15 -6.92 6.93
CA GLY A 191 6.55 -6.86 7.38
C GLY A 191 6.91 -8.03 8.30
N GLY A 192 8.08 -8.61 8.10
CA GLY A 192 8.56 -9.74 8.89
C GLY A 192 9.04 -9.32 10.28
N THR A 193 8.95 -10.22 11.25
CA THR A 193 9.44 -9.92 12.60
C THR A 193 10.97 -9.78 12.63
N GLY A 194 11.48 -8.84 13.42
CA GLY A 194 12.91 -8.66 13.64
C GLY A 194 13.59 -9.88 14.23
N SER A 195 14.90 -9.98 14.06
CA SER A 195 15.78 -10.84 14.87
C SER A 195 16.29 -10.05 16.09
N ILE A 196 17.04 -10.69 16.98
CA ILE A 196 17.61 -10.01 18.16
C ILE A 196 18.44 -8.80 17.72
N GLY A 197 18.06 -7.61 18.20
CA GLY A 197 18.75 -6.36 17.86
C GLY A 197 18.39 -5.77 16.50
N SER A 198 17.44 -6.38 15.78
CA SER A 198 16.91 -5.87 14.52
C SER A 198 15.47 -5.42 14.69
N ASN A 199 15.14 -4.30 14.04
CA ASN A 199 13.77 -3.80 14.00
C ASN A 199 12.84 -4.81 13.30
N GLY A 200 11.55 -4.68 13.59
CA GLY A 200 10.53 -5.30 12.75
C GLY A 200 10.55 -4.69 11.35
N GLY A 201 10.23 -5.50 10.35
CA GLY A 201 10.15 -5.04 8.97
C GLY A 201 8.92 -4.16 8.77
N ASP A 202 9.04 -3.17 7.89
CA ASP A 202 7.91 -2.34 7.51
C ASP A 202 6.90 -3.15 6.69
N GLY A 203 5.62 -2.81 6.80
CA GLY A 203 4.60 -3.28 5.88
C GLY A 203 4.73 -2.63 4.50
N GLY A 204 4.35 -3.36 3.46
CA GLY A 204 4.31 -2.84 2.10
C GLY A 204 3.15 -1.88 1.88
N ALA A 205 3.30 -0.89 1.01
CA ALA A 205 2.18 -0.05 0.62
C ALA A 205 1.17 -0.83 -0.23
N GLY A 206 -0.11 -0.51 -0.10
CA GLY A 206 -1.14 -0.96 -1.03
C GLY A 206 -1.02 -0.24 -2.37
N GLY A 207 -1.33 -0.94 -3.46
CA GLY A 207 -1.37 -0.35 -4.79
C GLY A 207 -2.61 0.50 -5.01
N ASP A 208 -2.49 1.52 -5.86
CA ASP A 208 -3.65 2.30 -6.29
C ASP A 208 -4.51 1.51 -7.29
N ALA A 209 -5.82 1.74 -7.27
CA ALA A 209 -6.69 1.35 -8.37
C ALA A 209 -6.52 2.30 -9.57
N GLY A 210 -6.94 1.87 -10.76
CA GLY A 210 -7.03 2.78 -11.90
C GLY A 210 -8.25 3.72 -11.82
N LEU A 211 -8.31 4.71 -12.71
CA LEU A 211 -9.31 5.79 -12.67
C LEU A 211 -10.75 5.29 -12.64
N PHE A 212 -11.11 4.32 -13.48
CA PHE A 212 -12.41 3.65 -13.45
C PHE A 212 -12.30 2.21 -12.90
N GLY A 213 -11.18 1.92 -12.25
CA GLY A 213 -10.93 0.70 -11.51
C GLY A 213 -11.69 0.66 -10.19
N SER A 214 -11.40 -0.37 -9.39
CA SER A 214 -12.09 -0.68 -8.13
C SER A 214 -11.47 0.10 -6.96
N THR A 215 -11.43 -0.50 -5.77
CA THR A 215 -10.81 0.04 -4.56
C THR A 215 -9.29 -0.01 -4.62
N GLY A 216 -8.64 0.89 -3.91
CA GLY A 216 -7.20 0.80 -3.64
C GLY A 216 -6.89 -0.42 -2.75
N GLY A 217 -5.68 -0.94 -2.87
CA GLY A 217 -5.20 -2.05 -2.04
C GLY A 217 -4.92 -1.59 -0.61
N ASN A 218 -5.08 -2.47 0.37
CA ASN A 218 -4.69 -2.17 1.74
C ASN A 218 -3.17 -2.16 1.88
N GLY A 219 -2.65 -1.32 2.77
CA GLY A 219 -1.26 -1.43 3.22
C GLY A 219 -1.07 -2.66 4.10
N GLY A 220 0.12 -3.23 4.08
CA GLY A 220 0.49 -4.35 4.92
C GLY A 220 0.80 -3.91 6.35
N ASP A 221 0.51 -4.76 7.31
CA ASP A 221 0.94 -4.54 8.70
C ASP A 221 2.46 -4.68 8.82
N ALA A 222 3.05 -4.00 9.81
CA ALA A 222 4.47 -4.13 10.09
C ALA A 222 4.80 -5.30 11.02
N GLY A 223 6.05 -5.74 10.97
CA GLY A 223 6.61 -6.74 11.86
C GLY A 223 6.94 -6.18 13.24
N ARG A 224 6.91 -7.07 14.24
CA ARG A 224 7.39 -6.79 15.60
C ARG A 224 8.92 -6.75 15.66
N GLY A 225 9.51 -5.83 16.42
CA GLY A 225 10.94 -5.84 16.75
C GLY A 225 11.30 -6.80 17.88
N ILE A 226 12.52 -7.33 17.91
CA ILE A 226 13.03 -8.18 19.00
C ILE A 226 14.25 -7.50 19.61
N ASN A 227 14.13 -7.05 20.85
CA ASN A 227 15.10 -6.14 21.47
C ASN A 227 15.32 -4.84 20.67
N SER A 228 14.30 -4.39 19.94
CA SER A 228 14.38 -3.30 18.95
C SER A 228 12.99 -2.78 18.59
N ASN A 229 12.92 -1.74 17.76
CA ASN A 229 11.67 -1.08 17.41
C ASN A 229 10.78 -1.96 16.51
N GLY A 230 9.46 -1.76 16.59
CA GLY A 230 8.56 -2.30 15.59
C GLY A 230 8.68 -1.58 14.25
N GLY A 231 8.31 -2.25 13.16
CA GLY A 231 8.27 -1.63 11.82
C GLY A 231 7.09 -0.68 11.66
N ALA A 232 7.13 0.17 10.63
CA ALA A 232 5.99 1.01 10.25
C ALA A 232 4.99 0.24 9.39
N GLY A 233 3.69 0.46 9.61
CA GLY A 233 2.64 -0.08 8.76
C GLY A 233 2.63 0.58 7.38
N GLY A 234 2.25 -0.18 6.36
CA GLY A 234 2.16 0.30 4.99
C GLY A 234 0.98 1.24 4.77
N ALA A 235 1.13 2.23 3.89
CA ALA A 235 0.01 3.08 3.49
C ALA A 235 -1.00 2.30 2.62
N GLY A 236 -2.28 2.62 2.72
CA GLY A 236 -3.30 2.14 1.79
C GLY A 236 -3.22 2.86 0.45
N GLY A 237 -3.57 2.15 -0.63
CA GLY A 237 -3.63 2.71 -1.98
C GLY A 237 -4.92 3.50 -2.23
N ASN A 238 -4.89 4.39 -3.21
CA ASN A 238 -6.05 5.21 -3.58
C ASN A 238 -7.07 4.41 -4.40
N GLY A 239 -8.35 4.73 -4.21
CA GLY A 239 -9.47 4.16 -4.97
C GLY A 239 -9.68 4.81 -6.33
N GLY A 240 -10.36 4.10 -7.23
CA GLY A 240 -10.84 4.65 -8.50
C GLY A 240 -11.95 5.68 -8.26
N LEU A 241 -12.34 6.42 -9.31
CA LEU A 241 -13.21 7.61 -9.31
C LEU A 241 -14.46 7.53 -8.41
N VAL A 242 -15.05 6.34 -8.28
CA VAL A 242 -16.28 6.08 -7.50
C VAL A 242 -16.09 5.04 -6.39
N HIS A 243 -14.85 4.67 -6.07
CA HIS A 243 -14.49 3.60 -5.14
C HIS A 243 -13.65 4.12 -3.98
N SER A 244 -13.64 3.35 -2.89
CA SER A 244 -12.93 3.67 -1.66
C SER A 244 -11.42 3.48 -1.78
N GLY A 245 -10.69 4.23 -0.96
CA GLY A 245 -9.28 3.98 -0.72
C GLY A 245 -9.06 2.75 0.16
N GLY A 246 -7.88 2.15 0.07
CA GLY A 246 -7.45 1.05 0.93
C GLY A 246 -7.10 1.51 2.34
N HIS A 247 -7.20 0.60 3.30
CA HIS A 247 -6.80 0.86 4.68
C HIS A 247 -5.27 0.90 4.83
N GLY A 248 -4.77 1.72 5.74
CA GLY A 248 -3.37 1.64 6.17
C GLY A 248 -3.14 0.46 7.10
N GLY A 249 -1.96 -0.15 7.03
CA GLY A 249 -1.54 -1.24 7.90
C GLY A 249 -1.14 -0.77 9.29
N ALA A 250 -1.28 -1.63 10.29
CA ALA A 250 -0.85 -1.36 11.65
C ALA A 250 0.68 -1.30 11.78
N GLY A 251 1.17 -0.46 12.67
CA GLY A 251 2.57 -0.43 13.09
C GLY A 251 2.91 -1.64 13.96
N GLY A 252 4.14 -2.10 13.85
CA GLY A 252 4.65 -3.23 14.61
C GLY A 252 4.89 -2.88 16.07
N ASN A 253 4.72 -3.84 16.97
CA ASN A 253 5.11 -3.65 18.38
C ASN A 253 6.63 -3.62 18.52
N GLY A 254 7.13 -2.80 19.45
CA GLY A 254 8.51 -2.85 19.90
C GLY A 254 8.79 -4.10 20.73
N GLY A 255 10.00 -4.63 20.63
CA GLY A 255 10.53 -5.61 21.58
C GLY A 255 10.97 -4.92 22.88
N ALA A 256 11.59 -5.68 23.80
CA ALA A 256 12.23 -5.04 24.96
C ALA A 256 13.22 -3.95 24.48
N ASN A 257 13.31 -2.81 25.16
CA ASN A 257 14.12 -1.68 24.72
C ASN A 257 13.74 -1.09 23.33
N GLY A 258 12.56 -1.41 22.81
CA GLY A 258 12.07 -0.97 21.50
C GLY A 258 10.81 -0.11 21.58
N ALA A 259 10.77 0.94 20.77
CA ALA A 259 9.58 1.75 20.53
C ALA A 259 8.57 1.02 19.62
N GLY A 260 7.31 1.43 19.69
CA GLY A 260 6.29 0.98 18.76
C GLY A 260 6.44 1.64 17.39
N GLY A 261 6.15 0.90 16.33
CA GLY A 261 6.16 1.41 14.97
C GLY A 261 4.90 2.22 14.64
N GLN A 262 4.99 3.13 13.68
CA GLN A 262 3.86 3.97 13.28
C GLN A 262 2.83 3.17 12.46
N GLY A 263 1.55 3.49 12.59
CA GLY A 263 0.51 3.00 11.69
C GLY A 263 0.57 3.70 10.33
N GLY A 264 0.22 2.98 9.26
CA GLY A 264 0.16 3.51 7.90
C GLY A 264 -1.06 4.38 7.67
N GLY A 265 -0.94 5.40 6.81
CA GLY A 265 -2.08 6.21 6.40
C GLY A 265 -3.07 5.42 5.54
N GLY A 266 -4.35 5.72 5.66
CA GLY A 266 -5.36 5.22 4.73
C GLY A 266 -5.28 5.92 3.37
N GLY A 267 -5.61 5.19 2.31
CA GLY A 267 -5.66 5.72 0.95
C GLY A 267 -6.89 6.61 0.73
N ASN A 268 -6.79 7.56 -0.20
CA ASN A 268 -7.92 8.41 -0.55
C ASN A 268 -8.90 7.65 -1.44
N ALA A 269 -10.18 7.98 -1.33
CA ALA A 269 -11.19 7.54 -2.29
C ALA A 269 -11.07 8.28 -3.63
N GLY A 270 -11.83 7.82 -4.62
CA GLY A 270 -12.06 8.57 -5.84
C GLY A 270 -12.81 9.87 -5.63
N ALA A 271 -12.59 10.84 -6.51
CA ALA A 271 -13.12 12.19 -6.34
C ALA A 271 -14.66 12.26 -6.32
N VAL A 272 -15.38 11.33 -6.98
CA VAL A 272 -16.85 11.39 -7.11
C VAL A 272 -17.55 10.68 -5.95
N ALA A 273 -17.11 9.48 -5.60
CA ALA A 273 -17.71 8.67 -4.54
C ALA A 273 -16.67 7.70 -3.95
N GLY A 274 -17.05 7.08 -2.84
CA GLY A 274 -16.19 6.17 -2.10
C GLY A 274 -15.69 6.80 -0.80
N ASP A 275 -15.52 5.94 0.20
CA ASP A 275 -15.03 6.34 1.51
C ASP A 275 -13.51 6.37 1.53
N GLY A 276 -12.96 7.30 2.31
CA GLY A 276 -11.53 7.30 2.59
C GLY A 276 -11.13 6.06 3.39
N GLY A 277 -9.94 5.53 3.10
CA GLY A 277 -9.38 4.41 3.85
C GLY A 277 -9.12 4.80 5.30
N ARG A 278 -9.43 3.92 6.25
CA ARG A 278 -8.98 4.09 7.65
C ARG A 278 -7.45 4.05 7.76
N GLY A 279 -6.89 4.85 8.65
CA GLY A 279 -5.48 4.75 9.05
C GLY A 279 -5.24 3.56 9.97
N GLY A 280 -4.04 3.00 9.93
CA GLY A 280 -3.61 1.89 10.76
C GLY A 280 -3.28 2.32 12.19
N ALA A 281 -3.45 1.43 13.16
CA ALA A 281 -3.05 1.70 14.54
C ALA A 281 -1.51 1.77 14.67
N GLY A 282 -1.01 2.59 15.59
CA GLY A 282 0.38 2.55 16.00
C GLY A 282 0.69 1.34 16.89
N GLY A 283 1.90 0.82 16.79
CA GLY A 283 2.37 -0.29 17.61
C GLY A 283 2.67 0.13 19.04
N ASN A 284 2.60 -0.82 19.97
CA ASN A 284 2.96 -0.60 21.37
C ASN A 284 4.49 -0.64 21.54
N ALA A 285 5.03 0.21 22.42
CA ALA A 285 6.41 0.05 22.87
C ALA A 285 6.56 -1.16 23.81
N GLY A 286 7.75 -1.75 23.81
CA GLY A 286 8.10 -2.79 24.78
C GLY A 286 8.53 -2.22 26.12
N SER A 287 8.99 -3.10 27.02
CA SER A 287 9.54 -2.68 28.31
C SER A 287 10.90 -1.99 28.14
N GLY A 288 11.10 -0.86 28.78
CA GLY A 288 12.36 -0.13 28.78
C GLY A 288 12.17 1.36 28.99
N GLN A 289 13.28 2.06 29.21
CA GLN A 289 13.29 3.45 29.64
C GLN A 289 12.76 4.39 28.55
N GLY A 290 11.69 5.13 28.83
CA GLY A 290 11.21 6.23 27.98
C GLY A 290 10.79 5.86 26.55
N LEU A 291 10.40 4.61 26.30
CA LEU A 291 10.08 4.13 24.94
C LEU A 291 8.67 4.50 24.53
N ASN A 292 8.51 5.18 23.40
CA ASN A 292 7.20 5.70 23.00
C ASN A 292 6.40 4.68 22.19
N GLY A 293 5.09 4.67 22.42
CA GLY A 293 4.14 4.02 21.51
C GLY A 293 4.15 4.69 20.14
N GLY A 294 3.86 3.91 19.11
CA GLY A 294 3.77 4.38 17.73
C GLY A 294 2.56 5.28 17.53
N GLN A 295 2.66 6.25 16.63
CA GLN A 295 1.52 7.09 16.26
C GLN A 295 0.54 6.30 15.37
N GLY A 296 -0.75 6.56 15.51
CA GLY A 296 -1.76 6.06 14.58
C GLY A 296 -1.68 6.78 13.23
N GLY A 297 -1.95 6.07 12.15
CA GLY A 297 -1.98 6.61 10.80
C GLY A 297 -3.19 7.51 10.56
N ALA A 298 -3.05 8.52 9.70
CA ALA A 298 -4.19 9.34 9.29
C ALA A 298 -5.18 8.54 8.44
N GLY A 299 -6.47 8.85 8.54
CA GLY A 299 -7.47 8.38 7.58
C GLY A 299 -7.38 9.12 6.26
N GLY A 300 -7.76 8.46 5.17
CA GLY A 300 -7.81 9.01 3.82
C GLY A 300 -9.01 9.93 3.61
N ASP A 301 -8.88 10.84 2.66
CA ASP A 301 -9.98 11.70 2.22
C ASP A 301 -10.97 10.92 1.35
N ALA A 302 -12.24 11.29 1.41
CA ALA A 302 -13.33 10.69 0.64
C ALA A 302 -13.67 11.49 -0.62
N GLY A 303 -14.45 10.87 -1.51
CA GLY A 303 -15.08 11.57 -2.62
C GLY A 303 -16.22 12.49 -2.18
N THR A 304 -16.77 13.26 -3.12
CA THR A 304 -17.87 14.22 -2.85
C THR A 304 -19.12 13.60 -2.21
N ARG A 305 -19.33 12.28 -2.36
CA ARG A 305 -20.43 11.52 -1.73
C ARG A 305 -19.96 10.49 -0.70
N GLY A 306 -18.70 10.53 -0.29
CA GLY A 306 -18.12 9.58 0.65
C GLY A 306 -17.89 10.15 2.04
N ASN A 307 -17.63 9.26 2.98
CA ASN A 307 -17.20 9.59 4.33
C ASN A 307 -15.68 9.52 4.45
N GLY A 308 -15.10 10.47 5.17
CA GLY A 308 -13.66 10.47 5.44
C GLY A 308 -13.25 9.24 6.24
N GLY A 309 -12.05 8.74 5.99
CA GLY A 309 -11.50 7.61 6.72
C GLY A 309 -11.24 7.98 8.18
N ALA A 310 -11.49 7.07 9.12
CA ALA A 310 -11.10 7.26 10.50
C ALA A 310 -9.56 7.22 10.66
N GLY A 311 -9.02 8.03 11.56
CA GLY A 311 -7.63 7.95 11.97
C GLY A 311 -7.38 6.72 12.87
N GLY A 312 -6.16 6.19 12.81
CA GLY A 312 -5.72 5.06 13.61
C GLY A 312 -5.46 5.43 15.07
N GLN A 313 -5.57 4.47 15.97
CA GLN A 313 -5.24 4.70 17.38
C GLN A 313 -3.72 4.79 17.58
N GLY A 314 -3.27 5.59 18.56
CA GLY A 314 -1.89 5.58 19.00
C GLY A 314 -1.57 4.38 19.91
N GLY A 315 -0.34 3.89 19.84
CA GLY A 315 0.12 2.75 20.63
C GLY A 315 0.48 3.10 22.08
N PHE A 316 0.55 2.11 22.95
CA PHE A 316 0.93 2.29 24.35
C PHE A 316 2.42 2.58 24.53
N GLY A 317 2.74 3.45 25.49
CA GLY A 317 4.10 3.72 25.93
C GLY A 317 4.70 2.57 26.75
N GLY A 318 6.02 2.43 26.68
CA GLY A 318 6.77 1.35 27.30
C GLY A 318 6.82 1.48 28.82
N SER A 319 6.59 0.37 29.52
CA SER A 319 6.72 0.35 30.98
C SER A 319 8.19 0.21 31.41
N SER A 320 8.56 0.83 32.52
CA SER A 320 9.94 0.82 33.04
C SER A 320 9.98 0.56 34.54
N THR A 321 11.04 -0.06 35.05
CA THR A 321 11.21 -0.26 36.50
C THR A 321 11.80 0.96 37.20
N THR A 322 12.54 1.81 36.49
CA THR A 322 13.16 3.02 37.05
C THR A 322 12.99 4.23 36.13
N VAL A 323 13.28 5.46 36.60
CA VAL A 323 13.43 6.69 35.79
C VAL A 323 12.14 7.20 35.12
N HIS A 324 11.81 6.79 33.90
CA HIS A 324 10.68 7.36 33.13
C HIS A 324 9.92 6.31 32.33
N GLY A 325 8.59 6.36 32.45
CA GLY A 325 7.69 5.61 31.59
C GLY A 325 7.65 6.23 30.20
N GLY A 326 7.45 5.39 29.19
CA GLY A 326 7.32 5.82 27.80
C GLY A 326 6.04 6.60 27.53
N LEU A 327 6.07 7.51 26.54
CA LEU A 327 4.87 8.23 26.15
C LEU A 327 3.93 7.33 25.33
N GLY A 328 2.63 7.52 25.51
CA GLY A 328 1.65 6.98 24.58
C GLY A 328 1.76 7.65 23.21
N GLY A 329 1.54 6.90 22.14
CA GLY A 329 1.50 7.42 20.78
C GLY A 329 0.27 8.29 20.56
N ASN A 330 0.38 9.31 19.70
CA ASN A 330 -0.78 10.11 19.32
C ASN A 330 -1.71 9.32 18.40
N GLY A 331 -3.02 9.57 18.50
CA GLY A 331 -3.99 9.09 17.53
C GLY A 331 -3.83 9.83 16.19
N GLY A 332 -4.16 9.15 15.10
CA GLY A 332 -4.15 9.70 13.75
C GLY A 332 -5.35 10.60 13.50
N ASN A 333 -5.19 11.58 12.62
CA ASN A 333 -6.30 12.44 12.22
C ASN A 333 -7.29 11.69 11.31
N GLY A 334 -8.58 12.01 11.42
CA GLY A 334 -9.58 11.57 10.46
C GLY A 334 -9.46 12.31 9.13
N GLY A 335 -9.77 11.63 8.04
CA GLY A 335 -9.80 12.21 6.70
C GLY A 335 -11.04 13.05 6.45
N ARG A 336 -10.98 13.94 5.46
CA ARG A 336 -12.13 14.77 5.05
C ARG A 336 -13.14 13.92 4.30
N GLY A 337 -14.43 14.21 4.47
CA GLY A 337 -15.50 13.56 3.72
C GLY A 337 -16.35 14.53 2.93
N GLY A 338 -16.87 14.08 1.78
CA GLY A 338 -17.90 14.81 1.05
C GLY A 338 -19.25 14.81 1.77
N LEU A 339 -19.54 13.75 2.54
CA LEU A 339 -20.71 13.67 3.42
C LEU A 339 -20.31 13.89 4.88
N ALA A 340 -19.70 12.89 5.51
CA ALA A 340 -19.24 12.98 6.89
C ALA A 340 -17.71 12.98 6.98
N GLY A 341 -17.17 13.84 7.84
CA GLY A 341 -15.74 13.80 8.17
C GLY A 341 -15.38 12.53 8.95
N GLY A 342 -14.17 12.03 8.74
CA GLY A 342 -13.64 10.89 9.48
C GLY A 342 -13.39 11.22 10.94
N ALA A 343 -13.59 10.25 11.83
CA ALA A 343 -13.24 10.41 13.24
C ALA A 343 -11.72 10.44 13.44
N GLY A 344 -11.25 11.22 14.40
CA GLY A 344 -9.87 11.15 14.89
C GLY A 344 -9.64 9.88 15.72
N GLY A 345 -8.44 9.32 15.65
CA GLY A 345 -8.04 8.17 16.46
C GLY A 345 -7.77 8.54 17.91
N SER A 346 -7.97 7.62 18.84
CA SER A 346 -7.61 7.84 20.24
C SER A 346 -6.09 7.86 20.44
N GLY A 347 -5.60 8.67 21.38
CA GLY A 347 -4.23 8.61 21.86
C GLY A 347 -3.98 7.37 22.71
N GLY A 348 -2.76 6.83 22.64
CA GLY A 348 -2.32 5.69 23.43
C GLY A 348 -2.03 6.08 24.89
N ALA A 349 -2.15 5.13 25.82
CA ALA A 349 -1.79 5.38 27.20
C ALA A 349 -0.26 5.43 27.40
N GLY A 350 0.20 6.22 28.37
CA GLY A 350 1.59 6.26 28.80
C GLY A 350 2.00 5.02 29.59
N GLY A 351 3.31 4.73 29.57
CA GLY A 351 3.89 3.57 30.24
C GLY A 351 3.96 3.73 31.75
N GLY A 352 3.68 2.65 32.49
CA GLY A 352 3.78 2.63 33.94
C GLY A 352 5.22 2.52 34.43
N VAL A 353 5.49 2.97 35.66
CA VAL A 353 6.78 2.77 36.32
C VAL A 353 6.70 2.28 37.75
N THR A 354 7.70 1.52 38.18
CA THR A 354 7.88 1.20 39.60
C THR A 354 8.44 2.42 40.34
N ALA A 355 9.67 2.84 40.02
CA ALA A 355 10.32 3.98 40.67
C ALA A 355 10.70 5.09 39.69
N GLY A 356 9.92 6.17 39.64
CA GLY A 356 10.17 7.27 38.72
C GLY A 356 8.89 8.00 38.33
N ILE A 357 8.91 8.68 37.18
CA ILE A 357 7.75 9.39 36.65
C ILE A 357 7.04 8.51 35.62
N GLY A 358 5.73 8.32 35.78
CA GLY A 358 4.91 7.63 34.78
C GLY A 358 4.89 8.36 33.43
N GLY A 359 4.76 7.63 32.33
CA GLY A 359 4.75 8.21 30.99
C GLY A 359 3.48 9.02 30.71
N GLY A 360 3.58 10.10 29.93
CA GLY A 360 2.41 10.84 29.49
C GLY A 360 1.54 10.04 28.50
N GLY A 361 0.23 10.23 28.56
CA GLY A 361 -0.68 9.74 27.52
C GLY A 361 -0.51 10.52 26.20
N GLY A 362 -0.75 9.85 25.08
CA GLY A 362 -0.73 10.47 23.75
C GLY A 362 -1.99 11.30 23.50
N ASN A 363 -1.90 12.30 22.63
CA ASN A 363 -3.07 13.10 22.25
C ASN A 363 -3.99 12.32 21.31
N GLY A 364 -5.29 12.59 21.41
CA GLY A 364 -6.26 12.14 20.41
C GLY A 364 -6.11 12.91 19.09
N GLY A 365 -6.37 12.22 17.99
CA GLY A 365 -6.34 12.80 16.65
C GLY A 365 -7.51 13.74 16.40
N HIS A 366 -7.30 14.72 15.53
CA HIS A 366 -8.37 15.61 15.09
C HIS A 366 -9.30 14.89 14.13
N ALA A 367 -10.58 15.24 14.15
CA ALA A 367 -11.50 14.76 13.14
C ALA A 367 -11.35 15.50 11.81
N GLY A 368 -11.76 14.82 10.73
CA GLY A 368 -11.87 15.43 9.42
C GLY A 368 -13.13 16.30 9.29
N ALA A 369 -13.06 17.29 8.40
CA ALA A 369 -14.23 18.05 7.99
C ALA A 369 -15.16 17.21 7.11
N GLY A 370 -16.47 17.45 7.19
CA GLY A 370 -17.47 16.83 6.32
C GLY A 370 -18.30 17.87 5.56
N GLY A 371 -18.78 17.53 4.36
CA GLY A 371 -19.69 18.40 3.61
C GLY A 371 -21.08 18.52 4.24
N VAL A 372 -21.50 17.57 5.08
CA VAL A 372 -22.78 17.59 5.82
C VAL A 372 -22.54 17.61 7.32
N THR A 373 -21.75 16.68 7.83
CA THR A 373 -21.42 16.55 9.27
C THR A 373 -19.92 16.42 9.47
N GLY A 374 -19.34 17.20 10.38
CA GLY A 374 -17.95 17.01 10.77
C GLY A 374 -17.71 15.70 11.52
N GLY A 375 -16.50 15.17 11.46
CA GLY A 375 -16.11 13.99 12.24
C GLY A 375 -15.96 14.31 13.73
N THR A 376 -15.93 13.28 14.58
CA THR A 376 -15.62 13.41 16.01
C THR A 376 -14.13 13.34 16.28
N GLY A 377 -13.61 14.22 17.14
CA GLY A 377 -12.22 14.15 17.58
C GLY A 377 -11.94 12.91 18.43
N GLY A 378 -10.71 12.42 18.40
CA GLY A 378 -10.29 11.27 19.19
C GLY A 378 -10.03 11.64 20.64
N SER A 379 -10.26 10.70 21.57
CA SER A 379 -9.94 10.90 22.98
C SER A 379 -8.43 10.92 23.23
N GLY A 380 -7.98 11.70 24.21
CA GLY A 380 -6.62 11.64 24.74
C GLY A 380 -6.37 10.34 25.49
N GLY A 381 -5.12 9.87 25.46
CA GLY A 381 -4.65 8.69 26.16
C GLY A 381 -4.44 8.95 27.65
N LYS A 382 -4.59 7.92 28.46
CA LYS A 382 -4.33 8.03 29.92
C LYS A 382 -2.84 8.16 30.21
N GLY A 383 -2.48 8.87 31.26
CA GLY A 383 -1.12 8.86 31.79
C GLY A 383 -0.78 7.52 32.45
N GLY A 384 0.50 7.15 32.42
CA GLY A 384 1.03 5.96 33.07
C GLY A 384 1.14 6.13 34.58
N SER A 385 0.85 5.07 35.33
CA SER A 385 0.94 5.08 36.80
C SER A 385 2.38 4.96 37.29
N SER A 386 2.66 5.45 38.50
CA SER A 386 3.93 5.25 39.20
C SER A 386 3.72 4.72 40.61
N THR A 387 4.53 3.76 41.07
CA THR A 387 4.36 3.18 42.42
C THR A 387 5.01 3.99 43.53
N SER A 388 6.13 4.68 43.26
CA SER A 388 6.85 5.48 44.27
C SER A 388 7.16 6.93 43.85
N GLY A 389 6.76 7.32 42.63
CA GLY A 389 6.85 8.69 42.13
C GLY A 389 5.52 9.20 41.57
N PRO A 390 5.53 10.37 40.90
CA PRO A 390 4.32 10.90 40.28
C PRO A 390 3.92 10.08 39.04
N GLY A 391 2.62 9.93 38.82
CA GLY A 391 2.09 9.41 37.57
C GLY A 391 2.29 10.40 36.41
N GLY A 392 2.12 9.93 35.18
CA GLY A 392 2.17 10.77 33.98
C GLY A 392 0.88 11.56 33.77
N GLY A 393 0.97 12.68 33.06
CA GLY A 393 -0.22 13.42 32.60
C GLY A 393 -1.00 12.63 31.55
N GLY A 394 -2.32 12.82 31.48
CA GLY A 394 -3.10 12.35 30.33
C GLY A 394 -2.87 13.23 29.10
N GLY A 395 -3.18 12.68 27.92
CA GLY A 395 -3.12 13.41 26.66
C GLY A 395 -4.36 14.26 26.43
N PHE A 396 -4.27 15.26 25.57
CA PHE A 396 -5.42 16.07 25.16
C PHE A 396 -6.30 15.30 24.18
N GLY A 397 -7.61 15.56 24.22
CA GLY A 397 -8.50 15.11 23.17
C GLY A 397 -8.34 15.95 21.90
N GLY A 398 -8.71 15.37 20.76
CA GLY A 398 -8.67 16.04 19.47
C GLY A 398 -9.89 16.91 19.22
N ASN A 399 -9.72 18.01 18.50
CA ASN A 399 -10.82 18.81 17.98
C ASN A 399 -11.75 18.01 17.06
N GLY A 400 -13.05 18.31 17.12
CA GLY A 400 -14.04 17.84 16.15
C GLY A 400 -13.91 18.54 14.79
N GLY A 401 -14.47 17.92 13.76
CA GLY A 401 -14.46 18.43 12.40
C GLY A 401 -15.56 19.45 12.14
N SER A 402 -15.38 20.31 11.14
CA SER A 402 -16.44 21.21 10.67
C SER A 402 -17.42 20.49 9.73
N GLY A 403 -18.69 20.93 9.74
CA GLY A 403 -19.75 20.52 8.82
C GLY A 403 -20.41 21.74 8.17
N ALA A 404 -21.12 21.57 7.05
CA ALA A 404 -21.81 22.69 6.42
C ALA A 404 -22.99 23.20 7.26
N HIS A 405 -23.12 24.52 7.36
CA HIS A 405 -24.37 25.17 7.77
C HIS A 405 -25.29 25.28 6.56
N ARG A 406 -26.55 24.85 6.67
CA ARG A 406 -27.58 25.16 5.66
C ARG A 406 -27.77 26.68 5.58
N PRO A 407 -27.47 27.35 4.45
CA PRO A 407 -27.84 28.75 4.26
C PRO A 407 -29.34 28.79 3.95
N GLY A 408 -30.18 29.20 4.91
CA GLY A 408 -31.61 29.33 4.65
C GLY A 408 -32.54 29.42 5.87
N GLU A 409 -32.12 29.02 7.06
CA GLU A 409 -32.97 29.17 8.26
C GLU A 409 -32.83 30.57 8.86
N THR A 410 -33.30 31.58 8.13
CA THR A 410 -33.59 32.89 8.72
C THR A 410 -34.86 32.76 9.57
N GLY A 411 -34.72 32.62 10.88
CA GLY A 411 -35.84 32.88 11.80
C GLY A 411 -36.07 31.91 12.97
N ARG A 412 -35.24 30.90 13.20
CA ARG A 412 -35.22 30.17 14.48
C ARG A 412 -33.79 30.12 14.98
N THR A 413 -33.61 30.21 16.29
CA THR A 413 -32.32 30.15 17.02
C THR A 413 -31.25 29.39 16.24
N PRO A 414 -30.01 29.90 16.09
CA PRO A 414 -29.00 29.25 15.28
C PRO A 414 -28.93 27.78 15.67
N ASN A 415 -29.35 26.89 14.77
CA ASN A 415 -29.03 25.48 14.93
C ASN A 415 -27.51 25.43 15.16
N PRO A 416 -26.97 24.71 16.15
CA PRO A 416 -25.53 24.61 16.29
C PRO A 416 -24.94 24.07 14.97
N PRO A 417 -23.73 24.50 14.57
CA PRO A 417 -23.09 23.95 13.38
C PRO A 417 -23.09 22.43 13.48
N ASN A 418 -23.33 21.72 12.35
CA ASN A 418 -23.20 20.26 12.26
C ASN A 418 -21.73 19.81 12.37
N GLY A 419 -20.93 20.50 13.19
CA GLY A 419 -19.57 20.11 13.53
C GLY A 419 -19.60 18.91 14.46
N GLY A 420 -18.58 18.06 14.36
CA GLY A 420 -18.46 16.95 15.28
C GLY A 420 -17.94 17.40 16.64
N ALA A 421 -18.18 16.57 17.66
CA ALA A 421 -17.67 16.81 19.00
C ALA A 421 -16.14 16.68 19.05
N GLY A 422 -15.50 17.47 19.91
CA GLY A 422 -14.13 17.19 20.33
C GLY A 422 -14.05 15.93 21.18
N GLY A 423 -12.88 15.30 21.22
CA GLY A 423 -12.61 14.19 22.10
C GLY A 423 -12.29 14.66 23.52
N ASP A 424 -12.54 13.78 24.50
CA ASP A 424 -12.20 14.03 25.90
C ASP A 424 -10.69 13.97 26.13
N GLY A 425 -10.20 14.72 27.12
CA GLY A 425 -8.84 14.56 27.62
C GLY A 425 -8.66 13.23 28.38
N GLY A 426 -7.46 12.70 28.34
CA GLY A 426 -7.07 11.52 29.11
C GLY A 426 -6.90 11.84 30.59
N ALA A 427 -7.25 10.89 31.44
CA ALA A 427 -6.96 10.99 32.87
C ALA A 427 -5.45 10.90 33.15
N GLY A 428 -4.98 11.59 34.19
CA GLY A 428 -3.63 11.40 34.71
C GLY A 428 -3.44 10.01 35.32
N GLY A 429 -2.19 9.54 35.32
CA GLY A 429 -1.79 8.30 35.97
C GLY A 429 -1.76 8.44 37.49
N ALA A 430 -2.04 7.34 38.19
CA ALA A 430 -1.98 7.33 39.65
C ALA A 430 -0.51 7.48 40.11
N GLY A 431 -0.27 8.36 41.07
CA GLY A 431 1.03 8.50 41.74
C GLY A 431 1.10 7.67 43.02
N GLY A 432 2.32 7.24 43.37
CA GLY A 432 2.60 6.56 44.62
C GLY A 432 2.51 7.53 45.79
N GLY A 433 1.54 7.31 46.69
CA GLY A 433 1.52 8.02 47.97
C GLY A 433 2.66 7.53 48.85
N ARG A 434 3.51 8.44 49.36
CA ARG A 434 4.36 8.12 50.51
C ARG A 434 3.43 7.69 51.63
N ARG A 435 3.39 6.40 51.96
CA ARG A 435 2.90 6.00 53.28
C ARG A 435 3.92 6.56 54.28
N PRO A 436 3.48 7.36 55.28
CA PRO A 436 4.37 7.97 56.25
C PRO A 436 5.17 6.94 57.04
#